data_AF-A0A524CVF6-F1
#
_entry.id   AF-A0A524CVF6-F1
#
_cell.length_a   1.000
_cell.length_b   1.000
_cell.length_c   1.000
_cell.angle_alpha   90.00
_cell.angle_beta   90.00
_cell.angle_gamma   90.00
#
_symmetry.space_group_name_H-M   'P 1'
#
loop_
_entity.id
_entity.type
_entity.pdbx_description
1 polymer ?
#
loop_
_entity_poly.entity_id
_entity_poly.type
_entity_poly.pdbx_seq_one_letter_code
_entity_poly.pdbx_strand_id
1 'polypeptide(L)'
;MIRTHGIEPLLGDIVGPEQGREVDPFTDPETVRLVAINLELAVRNLISAKAPPECLVVTADICTHRLMAVPTADGDVKVLVFDA
;
A
#
# COMPACT_ATOMS: atom_id res chain seq x y z
N MET A 1 -2.39 4.08 25.22
CA MET A 1 -3.50 4.31 24.27
C MET A 1 -2.98 5.27 23.22
N ILE A 2 -2.72 4.78 22.00
CA ILE A 2 -2.30 5.64 20.89
C ILE A 2 -3.52 6.49 20.51
N ARG A 3 -3.41 7.82 20.62
CA ARG A 3 -4.44 8.74 20.14
C ARG A 3 -4.34 8.73 18.61
N THR A 4 -5.22 8.00 17.94
CA THR A 4 -5.38 8.12 16.49
C THR A 4 -6.12 9.41 16.23
N HIS A 5 -5.44 10.40 15.65
CA HIS A 5 -6.13 11.53 15.04
C HIS A 5 -6.97 10.96 13.88
N GLY A 6 -8.26 11.31 13.82
CA GLY A 6 -9.13 10.88 12.72
C GLY A 6 -8.52 11.35 11.41
N ILE A 7 -8.19 10.41 10.53
CA ILE A 7 -7.75 10.71 9.18
C ILE A 7 -9.05 10.83 8.38
N GLU A 8 -9.46 12.06 8.06
CA GLU A 8 -10.56 12.28 7.11
C GLU A 8 -10.12 11.71 5.76
N PRO A 9 -10.83 10.71 5.20
CA PRO A 9 -10.49 10.17 3.90
C PRO A 9 -10.75 11.25 2.85
N LEU A 10 -9.68 11.72 2.21
CA LEU A 10 -9.78 12.58 1.03
C LEU A 10 -10.32 11.71 -0.13
N LEU A 11 -11.65 11.64 -0.24
CA LEU A 11 -12.38 10.86 -1.25
C LEU A 11 -12.14 11.32 -2.71
N GLY A 12 -11.35 12.39 -2.92
CA GLY A 12 -11.07 12.98 -4.23
C GLY A 12 -9.99 12.29 -5.06
N ASP A 13 -9.09 11.51 -4.43
CA ASP A 13 -7.98 10.80 -5.10
C ASP A 13 -8.15 9.27 -4.94
N ILE A 14 -9.29 8.72 -5.36
CA ILE A 14 -9.42 7.26 -5.46
C ILE A 14 -8.62 6.82 -6.68
N VAL A 15 -7.32 6.68 -6.49
CA VAL A 15 -6.39 6.14 -7.47
C VAL A 15 -6.61 4.63 -7.51
N GLY A 16 -7.19 4.12 -8.59
CA GLY A 16 -7.46 2.70 -8.73
C GLY A 16 -6.17 1.92 -9.00
N PRO A 17 -6.11 0.62 -8.66
CA PRO A 17 -4.92 -0.21 -8.87
C PRO A 17 -4.47 -0.28 -10.34
N GLU A 18 -5.35 0.02 -11.29
CA GLU A 18 -5.07 0.10 -12.72
C GLU A 18 -4.19 1.30 -13.14
N GLN A 19 -4.02 2.29 -12.26
CA GLN A 19 -3.25 3.51 -12.56
C GLN A 19 -1.79 3.43 -12.06
N GLY A 20 -1.45 2.40 -11.28
CA GLY A 20 -0.14 2.25 -10.63
C GLY A 20 0.71 1.20 -11.31
N ARG A 21 2.04 1.36 -11.23
CA ARG A 21 2.99 0.32 -11.63
C ARG A 21 3.50 -0.45 -10.42
N GLU A 22 3.97 -1.67 -10.61
CA GLU A 22 4.67 -2.38 -9.53
C GLU A 22 5.97 -1.68 -9.15
N VAL A 23 6.32 -1.77 -7.87
CA VAL A 23 7.61 -1.33 -7.37
C VAL A 23 8.71 -2.20 -7.96
N ASP A 24 9.70 -1.57 -8.59
CA ASP A 24 10.88 -2.23 -9.13
C ASP A 24 11.98 -2.27 -8.06
N PRO A 25 12.40 -3.46 -7.61
CA PRO A 25 13.38 -3.59 -6.53
C PRO A 25 14.79 -3.11 -6.90
N PHE A 26 15.07 -2.89 -8.19
CA PHE A 26 16.39 -2.50 -8.69
C PHE A 26 16.49 -1.03 -9.09
N THR A 27 15.40 -0.45 -9.59
CA THR A 27 15.42 0.91 -10.16
C THR A 27 14.72 1.94 -9.28
N ASP A 28 13.80 1.53 -8.39
CA ASP A 28 13.10 2.49 -7.55
C ASP A 28 13.96 3.08 -6.43
N PRO A 29 13.68 4.34 -6.02
CA PRO A 29 14.34 4.95 -4.88
C PRO A 29 14.30 4.04 -3.66
N GLU A 30 15.40 4.00 -2.90
CA GLU A 30 15.50 3.14 -1.71
C GLU A 30 14.34 3.35 -0.73
N THR A 31 13.92 4.60 -0.51
CA THR A 31 12.78 4.92 0.36
C THR A 31 11.48 4.27 -0.13
N VAL A 32 11.22 4.29 -1.44
CA VAL A 32 10.05 3.63 -2.05
C VAL A 32 10.11 2.13 -1.82
N ARG A 33 11.26 1.51 -2.08
CA ARG A 33 11.46 0.06 -1.89
C ARG A 33 11.29 -0.37 -0.44
N LEU A 34 11.89 0.36 0.51
CA LEU A 34 11.76 0.05 1.94
C LEU A 34 10.33 0.20 2.44
N VAL A 35 9.63 1.26 2.01
CA VAL A 35 8.22 1.46 2.38
C VAL A 35 7.33 0.39 1.76
N ALA A 36 7.59 0.00 0.51
CA ALA A 36 6.88 -1.08 -0.15
C ALA A 36 6.97 -2.40 0.64
N ILE A 37 8.17 -2.79 1.08
CA ILE A 37 8.37 -3.98 1.91
C ILE A 37 7.57 -3.89 3.23
N ASN A 38 7.56 -2.71 3.86
CA ASN A 38 6.81 -2.51 5.11
C ASN A 38 5.29 -2.61 4.89
N LEU A 39 4.78 -2.03 3.80
CA LEU A 39 3.37 -2.13 3.43
C LEU A 39 2.98 -3.57 3.12
N GLU A 40 3.82 -4.29 2.38
CA GLU A 40 3.61 -5.69 2.06
C GLU A 40 3.52 -6.54 3.35
N LEU A 41 4.47 -6.36 4.27
CA LEU A 41 4.46 -7.03 5.57
C LEU A 41 3.23 -6.67 6.41
N ALA A 42 2.81 -5.40 6.40
CA ALA A 42 1.62 -4.97 7.12
C ALA A 42 0.35 -5.68 6.61
N VAL A 43 0.17 -5.74 5.29
CA VAL A 43 -0.96 -6.47 4.68
C VAL A 43 -0.87 -7.96 4.96
N ARG A 44 0.30 -8.59 4.78
CA ARG A 44 0.52 -10.01 5.10
C ARG A 44 0.18 -10.32 6.57
N ASN A 45 0.52 -9.43 7.49
CA ASN A 45 0.18 -9.58 8.92
C ASN A 45 -1.34 -9.52 9.15
N LEU A 46 -2.05 -8.62 8.46
CA LEU A 46 -3.51 -8.53 8.55
C LEU A 46 -4.20 -9.78 7.98
N ILE A 47 -3.75 -10.26 6.82
CA ILE A 47 -4.22 -11.53 6.22
C ILE A 47 -3.98 -12.69 7.20
N SER A 48 -2.77 -12.77 7.79
CA SER A 48 -2.41 -13.80 8.78
C SER A 48 -3.27 -13.72 10.05
N ALA A 49 -3.74 -12.52 10.40
CA ALA A 49 -4.69 -12.27 11.49
C ALA A 49 -6.16 -12.54 11.09
N LYS A 50 -6.41 -13.14 9.92
CA LYS A 50 -7.74 -13.47 9.35
C LYS A 50 -8.58 -12.24 8.98
N ALA A 51 -7.96 -11.10 8.70
CA ALA A 51 -8.67 -10.00 8.07
C ALA A 51 -9.08 -10.40 6.64
N PRO A 52 -10.32 -10.10 6.19
CA PRO A 52 -10.76 -10.42 4.84
C PRO A 52 -9.91 -9.66 3.80
N PRO A 53 -9.17 -10.35 2.90
CA PRO A 53 -8.27 -9.70 1.94
C PRO A 53 -8.95 -8.67 1.04
N GLU A 54 -10.20 -8.92 0.65
CA GLU A 54 -11.01 -8.02 -0.17
C GLU A 54 -11.29 -6.65 0.49
N CYS A 55 -11.12 -6.57 1.81
CA CYS A 55 -11.29 -5.34 2.58
C CYS A 55 -9.94 -4.63 2.86
N LEU A 56 -8.82 -5.18 2.39
CA LEU A 56 -7.49 -4.65 2.69
C LEU A 56 -6.94 -3.85 1.52
N VAL A 57 -6.84 -2.54 1.75
CA VAL A 57 -6.02 -1.64 0.94
C VAL A 57 -5.24 -0.78 1.92
N VAL A 58 -3.92 -0.83 1.85
CA VAL A 58 -3.07 0.02 2.68
C VAL A 58 -2.29 0.96 1.77
N THR A 59 -2.49 2.25 1.95
CA THR A 59 -1.78 3.28 1.21
C THR A 59 -0.77 4.00 2.09
N ALA A 60 0.30 4.49 1.48
CA ALA A 60 1.22 5.41 2.13
C ALA A 60 1.68 6.47 1.13
N ASP A 61 1.60 7.73 1.56
CA ASP A 61 2.17 8.85 0.83
C ASP A 61 3.57 9.11 1.35
N ILE A 62 4.57 9.08 0.46
CA ILE A 62 5.98 9.31 0.79
C ILE A 62 6.61 10.26 -0.24
N CYS A 63 7.15 11.39 0.24
CA CYS A 63 7.72 12.42 -0.63
C CYS A 63 6.73 12.82 -1.75
N THR A 64 7.06 12.50 -3.01
CA THR A 64 6.26 12.75 -4.22
C THR A 64 5.56 11.50 -4.77
N HIS A 65 5.59 10.38 -4.04
CA HIS A 65 5.02 9.11 -4.49
C HIS A 65 3.89 8.68 -3.55
N ARG A 66 2.86 8.08 -4.13
CA ARG A 66 1.87 7.30 -3.38
C ARG A 66 2.16 5.83 -3.60
N LEU A 67 2.09 5.02 -2.54
CA LEU A 67 2.14 3.58 -2.62
C LEU A 67 0.81 2.98 -2.19
N MET A 68 0.46 1.85 -2.79
CA MET A 68 -0.73 1.08 -2.43
C MET A 68 -0.37 -0.41 -2.38
N ALA A 69 -0.61 -1.05 -1.25
CA ALA A 69 -0.53 -2.49 -1.11
C ALA A 69 -1.93 -3.11 -1.17
N VAL A 70 -2.10 -4.07 -2.07
CA VAL A 70 -3.36 -4.80 -2.30
C VAL A 70 -3.10 -6.31 -2.31
N PRO A 71 -3.95 -7.11 -1.64
CA PRO A 71 -3.93 -8.56 -1.81
C PRO A 71 -4.28 -8.96 -3.24
N THR A 72 -3.64 -10.00 -3.75
CA THR A 72 -3.96 -10.62 -5.04
C THR A 72 -4.94 -11.79 -4.85
N ALA A 73 -5.53 -12.26 -5.96
CA ALA A 73 -6.40 -13.44 -5.95
C ALA A 73 -5.67 -14.71 -5.47
N ASP A 74 -4.35 -14.76 -5.64
CA ASP A 74 -3.51 -15.89 -5.25
C ASP A 74 -3.10 -15.85 -3.76
N GLY A 75 -3.50 -14.81 -3.02
CA GLY A 75 -3.17 -14.63 -1.61
C GLY A 75 -1.81 -13.97 -1.35
N ASP A 76 -1.12 -13.55 -2.42
CA ASP A 76 0.06 -12.69 -2.33
C ASP A 76 -0.34 -11.23 -2.10
N VAL A 77 0.66 -10.37 -1.87
CA VAL A 77 0.47 -8.92 -1.74
C VAL A 77 1.26 -8.22 -2.82
N LYS A 78 0.57 -7.39 -3.59
CA LYS A 78 1.15 -6.55 -4.64
C LYS A 78 1.29 -5.13 -4.11
N VAL A 79 2.44 -4.50 -4.33
CA VAL A 79 2.64 -3.09 -4.01
C VAL A 79 2.81 -2.27 -5.28
N LEU A 80 1.93 -1.29 -5.43
CA LEU A 80 1.90 -0.34 -6.53
C LEU A 80 2.50 0.98 -6.10
N VAL A 81 3.20 1.64 -7.02
CA VAL A 81 3.65 3.03 -6.89
C VAL A 81 2.94 3.87 -7.95
N PHE A 82 2.54 5.07 -7.54
CA PHE A 82 1.91 6.07 -8.37
C PHE A 82 2.78 7.32 -8.32
N ASP A 83 3.24 7.72 -9.50
CA ASP A 83 3.97 8.97 -9.68
C ASP A 83 2.95 10.12 -9.66
N ALA A 84 3.33 11.23 -9.01
CA ALA A 84 2.53 12.45 -8.94
C ALA A 84 2.45 13.20 -10.29
#